data_AF-Q3IA98-F1
#
_entry.id   AF-Q3IA98-F1
#
_cell.length_a   1.000
_cell.length_b   1.000
_cell.length_c   1.000
_cell.angle_alpha   90.00
_cell.angle_beta   90.00
_cell.angle_gamma   90.00
#
_symmetry.space_group_name_H-M   'P 1'
#
loop_
_entity.id
_entity.type
_entity.pdbx_description
1 polymer ?
#
loop_
_entity_poly.entity_id
_entity_poly.type
_entity_poly.pdbx_seq_one_letter_code
_entity_poly.pdbx_strand_id
1 'polypeptide(L)' 'VTLDGGKLVHLQKWNGQETTLVRELVDGKLILTLTHGSAVCTRTYEKEA' A
#
# COMPACT_ATOMS: atom_id res chain seq x y z
N VAL A 1 -6.67 9.00 -0.93
CA VAL A 1 -5.34 8.72 -0.34
C VAL A 1 -5.25 9.48 0.96
N THR A 2 -4.82 8.84 2.04
CA THR A 2 -4.72 9.43 3.39
C THR A 2 -3.42 9.00 4.07
N LEU A 3 -2.93 9.82 5.01
CA LEU A 3 -1.86 9.44 5.92
C LEU A 3 -2.50 8.96 7.23
N ASP A 4 -2.21 7.72 7.61
CA ASP A 4 -2.74 7.08 8.81
C ASP A 4 -1.62 6.32 9.53
N GLY A 5 -1.31 6.70 10.77
CA GLY A 5 -0.25 6.07 11.56
C GLY A 5 1.13 6.04 10.88
N GLY A 6 1.46 7.06 10.06
CA GLY A 6 2.71 7.10 9.29
C GLY A 6 2.71 6.25 8.01
N LYS A 7 1.58 5.62 7.67
CA LYS A 7 1.39 4.86 6.43
C LYS A 7 0.57 5.67 5.43
N LEU A 8 0.94 5.59 4.15
CA LEU A 8 0.16 6.19 3.08
C LEU A 8 -0.86 5.15 2.57
N VAL A 9 -2.12 5.36 2.91
CA VAL A 9 -3.23 4.46 2.57
C VAL A 9 -3.96 4.98 1.33
N HIS A 10 -3.99 4.18 0.27
CA HIS A 10 -4.75 4.46 -0.94
C HIS A 10 -5.83 3.40 -1.15
N LEU A 11 -7.07 3.78 -0.84
CA LEU A 11 -8.28 2.98 -1.08
C LEU A 11 -8.84 3.27 -2.47
N GLN A 12 -9.06 2.23 -3.26
CA GLN A 12 -9.73 2.29 -4.56
C GLN A 12 -11.07 1.58 -4.45
N LYS A 13 -12.13 2.14 -5.04
CA LYS A 13 -13.49 1.57 -5.04
C LYS A 13 -14.09 1.63 -6.44
N TRP A 14 -14.67 0.52 -6.90
CA TRP A 14 -15.37 0.43 -8.18
C TRP A 14 -16.33 -0.76 -8.16
N ASN A 15 -17.51 -0.62 -8.78
CA ASN A 15 -18.45 -1.73 -8.99
C ASN A 15 -18.73 -2.59 -7.73
N GLY A 16 -18.83 -1.95 -6.54
CA GLY A 16 -19.02 -2.65 -5.26
C GLY A 16 -17.78 -3.37 -4.71
N GLN A 17 -16.64 -3.29 -5.38
CA GLN A 17 -15.36 -3.81 -4.95
C GLN A 17 -14.48 -2.72 -4.33
N GLU A 18 -13.51 -3.17 -3.54
CA GLU A 18 -12.46 -2.31 -2.99
C GLU A 18 -11.10 -3.01 -2.99
N THR A 19 -10.03 -2.25 -3.18
CA THR A 19 -8.65 -2.67 -2.90
C THR A 19 -7.93 -1.60 -2.12
N THR A 20 -6.97 -2.02 -1.30
CA THR A 20 -6.10 -1.11 -0.55
C THR A 20 -4.66 -1.23 -1.04
N LEU A 21 -4.02 -0.08 -1.18
CA LEU A 21 -2.60 0.04 -1.46
C LEU A 21 -1.97 0.81 -0.28
N VAL A 22 -1.37 0.09 0.65
CA VAL A 22 -0.77 0.64 1.86
C VAL A 22 0.74 0.72 1.67
N ARG A 23 1.29 1.92 1.84
CA ARG A 23 2.73 2.15 1.81
C ARG A 23 3.26 2.47 3.19
N GLU A 24 4.35 1.83 3.56
CA GLU A 24 5.09 2.09 4.80
C GLU A 24 6.59 2.14 4.54
N LEU A 25 7.31 2.92 5.36
CA LEU A 25 8.76 2.94 5.34
C LEU A 25 9.29 1.99 6.40
N VAL A 26 10.10 1.02 5.98
CA VAL A 26 10.78 0.06 6.84
C VAL A 26 12.24 0.02 6.43
N ASP A 27 13.14 0.34 7.36
CA ASP A 27 14.59 0.35 7.15
C ASP A 27 15.03 1.12 5.88
N GLY A 28 14.40 2.28 5.64
CA GLY A 28 14.70 3.14 4.48
C GLY A 28 14.14 2.65 3.14
N LYS A 29 13.47 1.48 3.10
CA LYS A 29 12.76 0.96 1.93
C LYS A 29 11.29 1.29 1.99
N LEU A 30 10.67 1.45 0.83
CA LEU A 30 9.23 1.62 0.70
C LEU A 30 8.59 0.24 0.48
N ILE A 31 7.85 -0.22 1.48
CA ILE A 31 7.05 -1.44 1.40
C ILE A 31 5.65 -1.06 0.95
N LEU A 32 5.19 -1.67 -0.15
CA LEU A 32 3.85 -1.53 -0.68
C LEU A 32 3.10 -2.87 -0.51
N THR A 33 2.07 -2.85 0.33
CA THR A 33 1.15 -3.97 0.51
C THR A 33 -0.16 -3.68 -0.23
N LEU A 34 -0.56 -4.62 -1.08
CA LEU A 34 -1.75 -4.57 -1.92
C LEU A 34 -2.73 -5.66 -1.45
N THR A 35 -3.96 -5.29 -1.12
CA THR A 35 -4.97 -6.25 -0.65
C THR A 35 -6.27 -6.09 -1.43
N HIS A 36 -6.69 -7.17 -2.12
CA HIS A 36 -7.97 -7.26 -2.83
C HIS A 36 -8.62 -8.63 -2.53
N GLY A 37 -9.79 -8.61 -1.88
CA GLY A 37 -10.41 -9.84 -1.37
C GLY A 37 -9.46 -10.60 -0.43
N SER A 38 -9.18 -11.87 -0.74
CA SER A 38 -8.23 -12.70 0.01
C SER A 38 -6.79 -12.62 -0.51
N ALA A 39 -6.55 -11.95 -1.64
CA ALA A 39 -5.22 -11.84 -2.23
C ALA A 39 -4.42 -10.73 -1.55
N VAL A 40 -3.18 -11.05 -1.16
CA VAL A 40 -2.22 -10.12 -0.57
C VAL A 40 -0.93 -10.17 -1.36
N CYS A 41 -0.42 -9.01 -1.78
CA CYS A 41 0.85 -8.87 -2.48
C CYS A 41 1.74 -7.84 -1.77
N THR A 42 3.03 -8.14 -1.66
CA THR A 42 4.04 -7.22 -1.11
C THR A 42 5.07 -6.89 -2.18
N ARG A 43 5.34 -5.60 -2.37
CA ARG A 43 6.42 -5.10 -3.23
C ARG A 43 7.34 -4.21 -2.42
N THR A 44 8.63 -4.36 -2.63
CA THR A 44 9.67 -3.54 -1.98
C THR A 44 10.30 -2.63 -3.02
N TYR A 45 10.40 -1.35 -2.71
CA TYR A 45 11.06 -0.34 -3.53
C TYR A 45 12.23 0.26 -2.76
N GLU A 46 13.32 0.50 -3.48
CA GLU A 46 14.47 1.23 -3.00
C GLU A 46 14.45 2.64 -3.59
N LYS A 47 14.90 3.62 -2.80
CA LYS A 47 15.04 4.99 -3.26
C LYS A 47 16.22 5.03 -4.25
N GLU A 48 16.00 5.55 -5.44
CA GLU A 48 17.09 5.88 -6.36
C GLU A 48 18.00 6.96 -5.73
N ALA A 49 19.31 6.84 -5.98
CA ALA A 49 20.34 7.73 -5.45
C ALA A 49 20.29 9.12 -6.11
#